data_AF-A0A066YXI4-F1
#
_entry.id   AF-A0A066YXI4-F1
#
_cell.length_a   1.000
_cell.length_b   1.000
_cell.length_c   1.000
_cell.angle_alpha   90.00
_cell.angle_beta   90.00
_cell.angle_gamma   90.00
#
_symmetry.space_group_name_H-M   'P 1'
#
loop_
_entity.id
_entity.type
_entity.pdbx_description
1 polymer ?
#
loop_
_entity_poly.entity_id
_entity_poly.type
_entity_poly.pdbx_seq_one_letter_code
_entity_poly.pdbx_strand_id
1 'polypeptide(L)'
;MIIVMSDEKTDLLACLWDEFSAMRFPAGWYDQEPEGTCLVTLDTVLTGFAANVLDGPALGARHRDHLRRRILLLGQLLPAFAADGYASRYFVALYRMAVLAEEIDGERGDPA
;
A
#
# COMPACT_ATOMS: atom_id res chain seq x y z
N MET A 1 18.89 -7.93 18.26
CA MET A 1 19.05 -6.50 17.92
C MET A 1 18.52 -6.30 16.50
N ILE A 2 17.20 -6.14 16.37
CA ILE A 2 16.46 -5.91 15.09
C ILE A 2 15.58 -4.64 15.19
N ILE A 3 15.37 -4.12 16.41
CA ILE A 3 14.49 -2.98 16.72
C ILE A 3 14.85 -1.74 15.88
N VAL A 4 16.15 -1.49 15.64
CA VAL A 4 16.60 -0.31 14.89
C VAL A 4 16.09 -0.28 13.45
N MET A 5 16.02 -1.43 12.76
CA MET A 5 15.53 -1.48 11.37
C MET A 5 14.01 -1.35 11.28
N SER A 6 13.28 -1.90 12.25
CA SER A 6 11.81 -1.85 12.26
C SER A 6 11.31 -0.42 12.52
N ASP A 7 11.99 0.32 13.40
CA ASP A 7 11.70 1.73 13.66
C ASP A 7 11.99 2.60 12.43
N GLU A 8 13.14 2.42 11.75
CA GLU A 8 13.47 3.15 10.52
C GLU A 8 12.46 2.90 9.38
N LYS A 9 11.99 1.65 9.21
CA LYS A 9 10.96 1.32 8.22
C LYS A 9 9.61 1.93 8.58
N THR A 10 9.25 1.93 9.86
CA THR A 10 8.00 2.55 10.34
C THR A 10 8.02 4.06 10.14
N ASP A 11 9.14 4.72 10.43
CA ASP A 11 9.33 6.15 10.15
C ASP A 11 9.23 6.46 8.64
N LEU A 12 9.83 5.61 7.79
CA LEU A 12 9.70 5.75 6.34
C LEU A 12 8.25 5.56 5.88
N LEU A 13 7.51 4.60 6.47
CA LEU A 13 6.10 4.40 6.15
C LEU A 13 5.26 5.63 6.56
N ALA A 14 5.57 6.24 7.70
CA ALA A 14 4.89 7.46 8.15
C ALA A 14 5.15 8.63 7.18
N CYS A 15 6.39 8.83 6.75
CA CYS A 15 6.72 9.84 5.73
C CYS A 15 5.97 9.60 4.40
N LEU A 16 5.94 8.35 3.92
CA LEU A 16 5.21 8.01 2.69
C LEU A 16 3.70 8.19 2.85
N TRP A 17 3.16 7.88 4.04
CA TRP A 17 1.76 8.09 4.37
C TRP A 17 1.39 9.58 4.31
N ASP A 18 2.20 10.45 4.91
CA ASP A 18 1.96 11.90 4.90
C ASP A 18 2.00 12.47 3.48
N GLU A 19 2.99 12.06 2.68
CA GLU A 19 3.10 12.44 1.27
C GLU A 19 1.89 11.95 0.45
N PHE A 20 1.52 10.68 0.61
CA PHE A 20 0.41 10.06 -0.12
C PHE A 20 -0.95 10.66 0.28
N SER A 21 -1.16 10.92 1.58
CA SER A 21 -2.41 11.48 2.12
C SER A 21 -2.71 12.89 1.58
N ALA A 22 -1.69 13.61 1.13
CA ALA A 22 -1.85 14.90 0.46
C ALA A 22 -2.27 14.78 -1.01
N MET A 23 -2.15 13.59 -1.61
CA MET A 23 -2.53 13.34 -3.00
C MET A 23 -4.05 13.16 -3.12
N ARG A 24 -4.60 13.58 -4.26
CA ARG A 24 -6.01 13.28 -4.61
C ARG A 24 -6.07 12.07 -5.51
N PHE A 25 -7.08 11.23 -5.33
CA PHE A 25 -7.34 10.14 -6.25
C PHE A 25 -7.46 10.67 -7.71
N PRO A 26 -6.84 10.02 -8.70
CA PRO A 26 -6.81 10.51 -10.07
C PRO A 26 -8.20 10.45 -10.71
N ALA A 27 -8.80 11.62 -10.97
CA ALA A 27 -10.22 11.73 -11.33
C ALA A 27 -10.62 10.97 -12.60
N GLY A 28 -9.73 10.85 -13.59
CA GLY A 28 -9.99 10.09 -14.82
C GLY A 28 -10.10 8.57 -14.62
N TRP A 29 -9.79 8.08 -13.42
CA TRP A 29 -9.75 6.66 -13.08
C TRP A 29 -10.86 6.22 -12.12
N TYR A 30 -11.79 7.11 -11.74
CA TYR A 30 -12.91 6.76 -10.86
C TYR A 30 -13.80 5.65 -11.43
N ASP A 31 -14.16 5.79 -12.71
CA ASP A 31 -15.08 4.86 -13.40
C ASP A 31 -14.33 3.81 -14.23
N GLN A 32 -13.00 3.74 -14.09
CA GLN A 32 -12.18 2.77 -14.80
C GLN A 32 -12.03 1.50 -13.95
N GLU A 33 -12.33 0.35 -14.55
CA GLU A 33 -12.19 -0.96 -13.91
C GLU A 33 -11.24 -1.84 -14.73
N PRO A 34 -9.92 -1.54 -14.74
CA PRO A 34 -8.96 -2.38 -15.42
C PRO A 34 -9.00 -3.78 -14.80
N GLU A 35 -9.16 -4.79 -15.65
CA GLU A 35 -9.35 -6.19 -15.25
C GLU A 35 -10.56 -6.41 -14.30
N GLY A 36 -11.58 -5.55 -14.39
CA GLY A 36 -12.76 -5.61 -13.51
C GLY A 36 -12.47 -5.18 -12.06
N THR A 37 -11.34 -4.51 -11.83
CA THR A 37 -10.93 -4.06 -10.49
C THR A 37 -11.34 -2.62 -10.24
N CYS A 38 -12.20 -2.39 -9.25
CA CYS A 38 -12.51 -1.05 -8.76
C CYS A 38 -11.28 -0.45 -8.04
N LEU A 39 -10.67 0.55 -8.68
CA LEU A 39 -9.44 1.18 -8.19
C LEU A 39 -9.63 1.96 -6.88
N VAL A 40 -10.80 2.55 -6.65
CA VAL A 40 -11.15 3.22 -5.38
C VAL A 40 -11.19 2.22 -4.23
N THR A 41 -11.76 1.02 -4.48
CA THR A 41 -11.78 -0.05 -3.48
C THR A 41 -10.37 -0.56 -3.19
N LEU A 42 -9.56 -0.74 -4.24
CA LEU A 42 -8.16 -1.17 -4.09
C LEU A 42 -7.35 -0.16 -3.27
N ASP A 43 -7.49 1.14 -3.57
CA ASP A 43 -6.90 2.26 -2.84
C ASP A 43 -7.30 2.26 -1.36
N THR A 44 -8.60 2.20 -1.08
CA THR A 44 -9.14 2.20 0.30
C THR A 44 -8.63 1.01 1.12
N VAL A 45 -8.54 -0.17 0.50
CA VAL A 45 -8.04 -1.37 1.19
C VAL A 45 -6.56 -1.25 1.52
N LEU A 46 -5.75 -0.80 0.56
CA LEU A 46 -4.29 -0.70 0.74
C LEU A 46 -3.90 0.42 1.72
N THR A 47 -4.57 1.57 1.64
CA THR A 47 -4.41 2.67 2.61
C THR A 47 -4.83 2.23 4.01
N GLY A 48 -5.94 1.49 4.14
CA GLY A 48 -6.38 0.93 5.42
C GLY A 48 -5.35 -0.01 6.06
N PHE A 49 -4.67 -0.84 5.26
CA PHE A 49 -3.58 -1.68 5.77
C PHE A 49 -2.36 -0.85 6.20
N ALA A 50 -1.94 0.13 5.41
CA ALA A 50 -0.83 1.01 5.77
C ALA A 50 -1.11 1.74 7.10
N ALA A 51 -2.31 2.30 7.26
CA ALA A 51 -2.74 2.94 8.50
C ALA A 51 -2.75 1.97 9.69
N ASN A 52 -3.25 0.74 9.52
CA ASN A 52 -3.20 -0.27 10.58
C ASN A 52 -1.76 -0.67 10.93
N VAL A 53 -0.85 -0.72 9.97
CA VAL A 53 0.56 -1.02 10.28
C VAL A 53 1.21 0.13 11.03
N LEU A 54 0.86 1.39 10.76
CA LEU A 54 1.37 2.53 11.53
C LEU A 54 0.88 2.51 12.99
N ASP A 55 -0.43 2.43 13.21
CA ASP A 55 -1.04 2.71 14.52
C ASP A 55 -1.76 1.51 15.17
N GLY A 56 -1.80 0.38 14.49
CA GLY A 56 -2.59 -0.79 14.85
C GLY A 56 -1.76 -2.02 15.25
N PRO A 57 -2.45 -3.08 15.71
CA PRO A 57 -1.80 -4.35 16.02
C PRO A 57 -1.33 -5.06 14.74
N ALA A 58 -0.41 -6.01 14.92
CA ALA A 58 0.01 -6.91 13.85
C ALA A 58 -1.19 -7.62 13.20
N LEU A 59 -1.15 -7.77 11.89
CA LEU A 59 -2.24 -8.36 11.12
C LEU A 59 -2.36 -9.86 11.44
N GLY A 60 -3.59 -10.37 11.31
CA GLY A 60 -3.80 -11.82 11.26
C GLY A 60 -3.35 -12.41 9.92
N ALA A 61 -3.07 -13.72 9.89
CA ALA A 61 -2.61 -14.41 8.67
C ALA A 61 -3.55 -14.19 7.45
N ARG A 62 -4.87 -14.21 7.66
CA ARG A 62 -5.87 -13.91 6.61
C ARG A 62 -5.72 -12.51 6.05
N HIS A 63 -5.43 -11.52 6.89
CA HIS A 63 -5.27 -10.13 6.50
C HIS A 63 -3.95 -9.92 5.75
N ARG A 64 -2.85 -10.56 6.19
CA ARG A 64 -1.58 -10.59 5.44
C ARG A 64 -1.74 -11.16 4.04
N ASP A 65 -2.41 -12.30 3.92
CA ASP A 65 -2.70 -12.92 2.62
C ASP A 65 -3.55 -12.01 1.73
N HIS A 66 -4.51 -11.30 2.32
CA HIS A 66 -5.31 -10.34 1.59
C HIS A 66 -4.46 -9.17 1.07
N LEU A 67 -3.63 -8.57 1.93
CA LEU A 67 -2.71 -7.49 1.57
C LEU A 67 -1.79 -7.90 0.41
N ARG A 68 -1.11 -9.06 0.51
CA ARG A 68 -0.23 -9.57 -0.55
C ARG A 68 -0.91 -9.71 -1.90
N ARG A 69 -2.13 -10.24 -1.92
CA ARG A 69 -2.91 -10.38 -3.17
C ARG A 69 -3.26 -9.03 -3.78
N ARG A 70 -3.57 -8.03 -2.96
CA ARG A 70 -3.88 -6.66 -3.41
C ARG A 70 -2.63 -5.92 -3.91
N ILE A 71 -1.48 -6.10 -3.27
CA ILE A 71 -0.19 -5.59 -3.75
C ILE A 71 0.14 -6.18 -5.12
N LEU A 72 0.03 -7.51 -5.26
CA LEU A 72 0.30 -8.19 -6.53
C LEU A 72 -0.61 -7.66 -7.65
N LEU A 73 -1.90 -7.53 -7.38
CA LEU A 73 -2.86 -6.97 -8.33
C LEU A 73 -2.49 -5.54 -8.74
N LEU A 74 -2.20 -4.65 -7.76
CA LEU A 74 -1.81 -3.29 -8.07
C LEU A 74 -0.52 -3.25 -8.91
N GLY A 75 0.47 -4.08 -8.59
CA GLY A 75 1.71 -4.21 -9.35
C GLY A 75 1.49 -4.61 -10.80
N GLN A 76 0.55 -5.53 -11.05
CA GLN A 76 0.16 -5.94 -12.41
C GLN A 76 -0.55 -4.83 -13.18
N LEU A 77 -1.30 -3.96 -12.48
CA LEU A 77 -2.02 -2.83 -13.07
C LEU A 77 -1.13 -1.61 -13.34
N LEU A 78 0.04 -1.49 -12.71
CA LEU A 78 0.92 -0.31 -12.86
C LEU A 78 1.20 0.11 -14.31
N PRO A 79 1.47 -0.82 -15.27
CA PRO A 79 1.68 -0.45 -16.67
C PRO A 79 0.47 0.25 -17.31
N ALA A 80 -0.76 -0.03 -16.88
CA ALA A 80 -1.97 0.61 -17.42
C ALA A 80 -2.00 2.12 -17.11
N PHE A 81 -1.39 2.54 -16.00
CA PHE A 81 -1.35 3.95 -15.60
C PHE A 81 -0.20 4.73 -16.26
N ALA A 82 0.73 4.06 -16.95
CA ALA A 82 1.99 4.66 -17.39
C ALA A 82 1.83 5.86 -18.35
N ALA A 83 0.73 5.90 -19.12
CA ALA A 83 0.43 7.01 -20.03
C ALA A 83 -0.08 8.27 -19.31
N ASP A 84 -0.58 8.13 -18.08
CA ASP A 84 -1.05 9.24 -17.24
C ASP A 84 0.00 9.52 -16.15
N GLY A 85 0.76 10.59 -16.32
CA GLY A 85 1.86 10.93 -15.41
C GLY A 85 1.42 11.25 -13.97
N TYR A 86 0.16 11.65 -13.73
CA TYR A 86 -0.34 11.83 -12.37
C TYR A 86 -0.82 10.51 -11.78
N ALA A 87 -1.64 9.75 -12.51
CA ALA A 87 -2.12 8.45 -12.04
C ALA A 87 -0.97 7.46 -11.80
N SER A 88 0.03 7.44 -12.69
CA SER A 88 1.25 6.66 -12.51
C SER A 88 1.95 6.98 -11.19
N ARG A 89 2.18 8.27 -10.88
CA ARG A 89 2.78 8.68 -9.60
C ARG A 89 1.94 8.28 -8.41
N TYR A 90 0.61 8.47 -8.49
CA TYR A 90 -0.33 8.12 -7.43
C TYR A 90 -0.28 6.61 -7.12
N PHE A 91 -0.48 5.76 -8.13
CA PHE A 91 -0.54 4.32 -7.92
C PHE A 91 0.83 3.69 -7.60
N VAL A 92 1.93 4.29 -8.06
CA VAL A 92 3.28 3.89 -7.62
C VAL A 92 3.51 4.24 -6.15
N ALA A 93 3.06 5.41 -5.68
CA ALA A 93 3.16 5.77 -4.27
C ALA A 93 2.33 4.82 -3.40
N LEU A 94 1.09 4.55 -3.78
CA LEU A 94 0.23 3.56 -3.11
C LEU A 94 0.89 2.17 -3.06
N TYR A 95 1.46 1.70 -4.17
CA TYR A 95 2.15 0.42 -4.25
C TYR A 95 3.34 0.34 -3.29
N ARG A 96 4.20 1.36 -3.29
CA ARG A 96 5.38 1.43 -2.41
C ARG A 96 4.98 1.43 -0.94
N MET A 97 3.98 2.22 -0.58
CA MET A 97 3.44 2.28 0.77
C MET A 97 2.90 0.92 1.21
N ALA A 98 2.13 0.24 0.35
CA ALA A 98 1.57 -1.07 0.65
C ALA A 98 2.64 -2.16 0.80
N VAL A 99 3.67 -2.16 -0.05
CA VAL A 99 4.81 -3.09 0.06
C VAL A 99 5.55 -2.88 1.38
N LEU A 100 5.86 -1.63 1.74
CA LEU A 100 6.54 -1.33 2.99
C LEU A 100 5.70 -1.73 4.22
N ALA A 101 4.38 -1.53 4.16
CA ALA A 101 3.47 -2.00 5.21
C ALA A 101 3.48 -3.54 5.35
N GLU A 102 3.54 -4.29 4.25
CA GLU A 102 3.63 -5.75 4.28
C GLU A 102 4.96 -6.23 4.89
N GLU A 103 6.07 -5.57 4.57
CA GLU A 103 7.37 -5.90 5.15
C GLU A 103 7.39 -5.67 6.67
N ILE A 104 6.92 -4.51 7.14
CA ILE A 104 6.86 -4.17 8.56
C ILE A 104 5.96 -5.17 9.31
N ASP A 105 4.78 -5.48 8.77
CA ASP A 105 3.88 -6.46 9.41
C ASP A 105 4.48 -7.88 9.44
N GLY A 106 5.19 -8.26 8.39
CA GLY A 106 5.93 -9.51 8.32
C GLY A 106 6.97 -9.63 9.45
N GLU A 107 7.72 -8.57 9.70
CA GLU A 107 8.71 -8.50 10.79
C GLU A 107 8.06 -8.53 12.19
N ARG A 108 6.85 -7.99 12.34
CA ARG A 108 6.09 -8.05 13.60
C ARG A 108 5.49 -9.44 13.89
N GLY A 109 5.19 -10.19 12.84
CA GLY A 109 4.49 -11.47 12.91
C GLY A 109 5.39 -12.71 13.05
N ASP A 110 6.70 -12.57 12.86
CA ASP A 110 7.68 -13.66 12.93
C ASP A 110 8.50 -13.53 14.22
N PRO A 111 8.22 -14.33 15.27
CA PRO A 111 9.16 -14.45 16.39
C PRO A 111 10.33 -15.32 15.92
N ALA A 112 11.53 -14.73 15.92
CA ALA A 112 12.78 -15.47 15.77
C ALA A 112 12.88 -16.68 16.71
#